data_AF-A0A420VLJ9-F1
#
_entry.id   AF-A0A420VLJ9-F1
#
_cell.length_a   1.000
_cell.length_b   1.000
_cell.length_c   1.000
_cell.angle_alpha   90.00
_cell.angle_beta   90.00
_cell.angle_gamma   90.00
#
_symmetry.space_group_name_H-M   'P 1'
#
loop_
_entity.id
_entity.type
_entity.pdbx_description
1 polymer ?
#
loop_
_entity_poly.entity_id
_entity_poly.type
_entity_poly.pdbx_seq_one_letter_code
_entity_poly.pdbx_strand_id
1 'polypeptide(L)'
;MSNINTQNLQGPLAFNTKDMPVNANTRAGEGDSGLVYNPGAELDKDAFLKLLLIELQHQDPTDPMDTEKMLTQTAQLSALEMQDNTNKTMTQLVDAMTKLQNSIAASTGMSALAAVGKLATVKDDYLVVADDDIQFQINMYLPKEPQKGKKTDINIDDFKLEKNGEDKLDISGKVDSEIAEPGETIYVKLVDDKGQEETVQAIVGEDQTFKIVGHTPSVDIKTAKIDSAYKSDSTPVTFTIYNEAGDPVRTMSVKDMTAGMKQIVWDRTDDSGNPVPSGKYYVRASYIGEDGTTVNSTYGAYPITGVKFEDGEALVGMGGSWVKWEDIKEITG
;
A
#
# COMPACT_ATOMS: atom_id res chain seq x y z
N MET A 1 -43.08 12.30 -24.52
CA MET A 1 -43.08 13.21 -23.36
C MET A 1 -41.64 13.45 -22.97
N SER A 2 -41.28 14.72 -22.88
CA SER A 2 -39.93 15.25 -22.92
C SER A 2 -39.24 15.30 -21.55
N ASN A 3 -37.93 15.09 -21.58
CA ASN A 3 -36.84 15.82 -20.92
C ASN A 3 -37.09 16.47 -19.55
N ILE A 4 -36.29 16.06 -18.56
CA ILE A 4 -35.54 17.03 -17.74
C ILE A 4 -34.07 16.57 -17.69
N ASN A 5 -33.23 17.48 -18.17
CA ASN A 5 -31.77 17.46 -18.21
C ASN A 5 -31.28 18.34 -17.05
N THR A 6 -30.31 17.88 -16.26
CA THR A 6 -29.58 18.73 -15.31
C THR A 6 -28.09 18.61 -15.60
N GLN A 7 -27.65 19.33 -16.64
CA GLN A 7 -26.28 19.79 -16.75
C GLN A 7 -26.07 21.10 -15.99
N ASN A 8 -24.79 21.38 -15.71
CA ASN A 8 -24.19 22.56 -15.10
C ASN A 8 -24.13 22.58 -13.58
N LEU A 9 -22.96 22.20 -13.05
CA LEU A 9 -22.19 23.05 -12.12
C LEU A 9 -20.69 22.74 -12.35
N GLN A 10 -20.10 23.42 -13.34
CA GLN A 10 -18.65 23.70 -13.37
C GLN A 10 -18.36 24.78 -12.30
N GLY A 11 -17.20 24.71 -11.63
CA GLY A 11 -16.71 25.75 -10.69
C GLY A 11 -16.31 27.05 -11.42
N PRO A 12 -15.46 27.94 -10.88
CA PRO A 12 -14.96 28.15 -9.51
C PRO A 12 -15.38 29.53 -8.95
N LEU A 13 -15.24 29.78 -7.64
CA LEU A 13 -15.30 31.15 -7.11
C LEU A 13 -13.96 31.50 -6.47
N ALA A 14 -13.12 32.14 -7.28
CA ALA A 14 -11.98 32.91 -6.84
C ALA A 14 -12.47 34.10 -6.00
N PHE A 15 -11.97 34.23 -4.78
CA PHE A 15 -12.10 35.47 -4.01
C PHE A 15 -11.14 36.51 -4.58
N ASN A 16 -11.71 37.55 -5.17
CA ASN A 16 -11.01 38.68 -5.77
C ASN A 16 -10.70 39.73 -4.69
N THR A 17 -9.42 40.10 -4.56
CA THR A 17 -8.91 41.20 -3.74
C THR A 17 -9.15 42.55 -4.42
N LYS A 18 -10.22 43.26 -4.05
CA LYS A 18 -10.34 44.70 -4.33
C LYS A 18 -11.44 45.30 -3.47
N ASP A 19 -11.04 46.20 -2.58
CA ASP A 19 -11.81 47.14 -1.72
C ASP A 19 -11.21 47.11 -0.28
N MET A 20 -9.97 47.60 -0.09
CA MET A 20 -9.64 48.94 0.47
C MET A 20 -9.72 49.02 2.03
N PRO A 21 -9.06 49.97 2.74
CA PRO A 21 -7.62 50.03 3.00
C PRO A 21 -7.22 50.24 4.50
N VAL A 22 -6.04 49.72 4.88
CA VAL A 22 -4.91 50.37 5.60
C VAL A 22 -5.12 51.15 6.93
N ASN A 23 -4.62 50.53 8.02
CA ASN A 23 -3.67 51.03 9.07
C ASN A 23 -4.07 52.00 10.21
N ALA A 24 -3.42 51.70 11.35
CA ALA A 24 -2.88 52.57 12.41
C ALA A 24 -3.75 52.91 13.65
N ASN A 25 -3.50 52.14 14.70
CA ASN A 25 -3.09 52.58 16.05
C ASN A 25 -3.34 54.05 16.44
N THR A 26 -4.20 54.27 17.45
CA THR A 26 -4.21 55.50 18.26
C THR A 26 -4.48 55.19 19.74
N ARG A 27 -3.52 55.62 20.58
CA ARG A 27 -3.62 55.75 22.04
C ARG A 27 -4.37 57.03 22.42
N ALA A 28 -5.12 56.93 23.52
CA ALA A 28 -5.42 57.93 24.55
C ALA A 28 -6.22 59.20 24.18
N GLY A 29 -7.38 59.35 24.84
CA GLY A 29 -8.16 60.58 25.00
C GLY A 29 -9.39 60.32 25.90
N GLU A 30 -9.53 61.10 26.96
CA GLU A 30 -10.50 61.00 28.07
C GLU A 30 -11.97 61.25 27.68
N GLY A 31 -12.92 60.70 28.46
CA GLY A 31 -14.30 61.22 28.55
C GLY A 31 -15.46 60.21 28.68
N ASP A 32 -15.68 59.74 29.92
CA ASP A 32 -16.96 59.45 30.58
C ASP A 32 -17.96 58.35 30.11
N SER A 33 -18.31 57.53 31.10
CA SER A 33 -19.53 56.72 31.31
C SER A 33 -19.81 55.47 30.47
N GLY A 34 -19.63 54.31 31.11
CA GLY A 34 -20.59 53.21 31.02
C GLY A 34 -20.12 51.93 30.32
N LEU A 35 -19.81 50.93 31.16
CA LEU A 35 -19.64 49.50 30.86
C LEU A 35 -18.25 49.08 30.34
N VAL A 36 -17.34 48.89 31.30
CA VAL A 36 -16.19 47.99 31.14
C VAL A 36 -16.75 46.57 30.94
N TYR A 37 -16.84 46.12 29.69
CA TYR A 37 -17.10 44.72 29.38
C TYR A 37 -15.77 43.96 29.51
N ASN A 38 -15.63 43.19 30.59
CA ASN A 38 -14.48 42.30 30.80
C ASN A 38 -14.90 40.85 30.45
N PRO A 39 -14.64 40.37 29.21
CA PRO A 39 -15.01 39.01 28.79
C PRO A 39 -14.19 37.90 29.47
N GLY A 40 -13.28 38.25 30.38
CA GLY A 40 -12.53 37.32 31.24
C GLY A 40 -12.80 37.50 32.72
N ALA A 41 -13.90 38.15 33.11
CA ALA A 41 -14.34 38.12 34.49
C ALA A 41 -14.86 36.72 34.81
N GLU A 42 -13.95 35.80 35.13
CA GLU A 42 -14.27 34.71 36.05
C GLU A 42 -15.06 35.33 37.19
N LEU A 43 -16.23 34.77 37.49
CA LEU A 43 -17.08 35.26 38.55
C LEU A 43 -16.26 35.24 39.83
N ASP A 44 -15.69 36.40 40.20
CA ASP A 44 -14.69 36.49 41.25
C ASP A 44 -15.40 36.16 42.55
N LYS A 45 -15.34 34.89 42.94
CA LYS A 45 -16.02 34.34 44.12
C LYS A 45 -15.71 35.20 45.34
N ASP A 46 -14.54 35.83 45.35
CA ASP A 46 -14.06 36.77 46.36
C ASP A 46 -14.82 38.12 46.36
N ALA A 47 -15.28 38.62 45.21
CA ALA A 47 -16.13 39.80 45.12
C ALA A 47 -17.55 39.51 45.61
N PHE A 48 -18.08 38.32 45.29
CA PHE A 48 -19.38 37.85 45.81
C PHE A 48 -19.35 37.65 47.32
N LEU A 49 -18.30 37.01 47.88
CA LEU A 49 -18.14 36.80 49.32
C LEU A 49 -17.99 38.13 50.10
N LYS A 50 -17.35 39.14 49.51
CA LYS A 50 -17.27 40.49 50.10
C LYS A 50 -18.62 41.20 50.12
N LEU A 51 -19.41 41.10 49.05
CA LEU A 51 -20.76 41.67 49.00
C LEU A 51 -21.70 40.96 49.99
N LEU A 52 -21.60 39.63 50.10
CA LEU A 52 -22.35 38.84 51.08
C LEU A 52 -22.02 39.24 52.54
N LEU A 53 -20.74 39.50 52.82
CA LEU A 53 -20.31 39.95 54.15
C LEU A 53 -20.83 41.35 54.47
N ILE A 54 -20.87 42.25 53.48
CA ILE A 54 -21.41 43.60 53.63
C ILE A 54 -22.93 43.56 53.85
N GLU A 55 -23.65 42.70 53.13
CA GLU A 55 -25.09 42.52 53.33
C GLU A 55 -25.40 41.94 54.72
N LEU A 56 -24.65 40.94 55.21
CA LEU A 56 -24.80 40.40 56.58
C LEU A 56 -24.56 41.44 57.69
N GLN A 57 -23.72 42.45 57.44
CA GLN A 57 -23.48 43.54 58.40
C GLN A 57 -24.60 44.59 58.44
N HIS A 58 -25.44 44.68 57.40
CA HIS A 58 -26.47 45.72 57.25
C HIS A 58 -27.91 45.18 57.17
N GLN A 59 -28.15 43.89 57.45
CA GLN A 59 -29.51 43.31 57.48
C GLN A 59 -30.30 43.79 58.71
N ASP A 60 -31.52 44.26 58.47
CA ASP A 60 -32.51 44.54 59.51
C ASP A 60 -33.04 43.21 60.08
N PRO A 61 -33.03 43.00 61.41
CA PRO A 61 -33.39 41.73 62.04
C PRO A 61 -34.86 41.32 61.92
N THR A 62 -35.73 42.16 61.35
CA THR A 62 -37.18 41.92 61.33
C THR A 62 -37.74 41.41 60.00
N ASP A 63 -36.97 41.42 58.91
CA ASP A 63 -37.34 40.79 57.64
C ASP A 63 -36.08 40.38 56.84
N PRO A 64 -35.45 39.24 57.19
CA PRO A 64 -34.25 38.80 56.52
C PRO A 64 -34.58 38.47 55.06
N MET A 65 -33.89 39.11 54.11
CA MET A 65 -33.98 38.65 52.72
C MET A 65 -33.55 37.17 52.64
N ASP A 66 -34.11 36.44 51.67
CA ASP A 66 -33.88 35.00 51.41
C ASP A 66 -32.46 34.75 50.85
N THR A 67 -31.45 35.20 51.59
CA THR A 67 -30.01 35.11 51.30
C THR A 67 -29.59 33.65 51.15
N GLU A 68 -30.27 32.73 51.85
CA GLU A 68 -30.08 31.29 51.74
C GLU A 68 -30.41 30.77 50.33
N LYS A 69 -31.51 31.23 49.71
CA LYS A 69 -31.89 30.85 48.35
C LYS A 69 -30.94 31.40 47.30
N MET A 70 -30.44 32.63 47.49
CA MET A 70 -29.45 33.23 46.59
C MET A 70 -28.09 32.52 46.70
N LEU A 71 -27.64 32.22 47.92
CA LEU A 71 -26.43 31.42 48.18
C LEU A 71 -26.54 30.02 47.60
N THR A 72 -27.70 29.38 47.72
CA THR A 72 -27.96 28.06 47.15
C THR A 72 -27.89 28.11 45.61
N GLN A 73 -28.45 29.15 44.99
CA GLN A 73 -28.39 29.33 43.53
C GLN A 73 -26.98 29.66 43.03
N THR A 74 -26.22 30.51 43.72
CA THR A 74 -24.82 30.79 43.33
C THR A 74 -23.90 29.61 43.57
N ALA A 75 -24.13 28.80 44.61
CA ALA A 75 -23.43 27.53 44.81
C ALA A 75 -23.75 26.52 43.71
N GLN A 76 -25.01 26.41 43.28
CA GLN A 76 -25.42 25.56 42.15
C GLN A 76 -24.82 26.03 40.83
N LEU A 77 -24.81 27.34 40.56
CA LEU A 77 -24.18 27.91 39.36
C LEU A 77 -22.66 27.74 39.37
N SER A 78 -22.00 27.92 40.53
CA SER A 78 -20.57 27.67 40.69
C SER A 78 -20.20 26.20 40.49
N ALA A 79 -21.08 25.27 40.91
CA ALA A 79 -20.90 23.84 40.68
C ALA A 79 -21.06 23.50 39.18
N LEU A 80 -22.05 24.08 38.51
CA LEU A 80 -22.23 23.94 37.06
C LEU A 80 -21.06 24.53 36.27
N GLU A 81 -20.56 25.69 36.67
CA GLU A 81 -19.40 26.33 36.04
C GLU A 81 -18.11 25.53 36.28
N MET A 82 -17.93 24.97 37.48
CA MET A 82 -16.83 24.04 37.76
C MET A 82 -16.93 22.77 36.90
N GLN A 83 -18.14 22.25 36.71
CA GLN A 83 -18.39 21.09 35.85
C GLN A 83 -18.17 21.42 34.36
N ASP A 84 -18.57 22.61 33.91
CA ASP A 84 -18.31 23.12 32.56
C ASP A 84 -16.81 23.34 32.32
N ASN A 85 -16.11 23.93 33.29
CA ASN A 85 -14.66 24.08 33.26
C ASN A 85 -13.95 22.72 33.26
N THR A 86 -14.44 21.75 34.03
CA THR A 86 -13.92 20.37 34.02
C THR A 86 -14.12 19.71 32.65
N ASN A 87 -15.31 19.88 32.04
CA ASN A 87 -15.58 19.37 30.71
C ASN A 87 -14.69 20.04 29.65
N LYS A 88 -14.47 21.36 29.74
CA LYS A 88 -13.52 22.09 28.89
C LYS A 88 -12.09 21.57 29.04
N THR A 89 -11.63 21.37 30.27
CA THR A 89 -10.31 20.78 30.54
C THR A 89 -10.22 19.36 29.96
N MET A 90 -11.27 18.56 30.05
CA MET A 90 -11.31 17.21 29.47
C MET A 90 -11.25 17.25 27.93
N THR A 91 -11.98 18.16 27.29
CA THR A 91 -11.89 18.39 25.84
C THR A 91 -10.49 18.84 25.43
N GLN A 92 -9.89 19.78 26.18
CA GLN A 92 -8.52 20.23 25.94
C GLN A 92 -7.49 19.09 26.13
N LEU A 93 -7.73 18.18 27.08
CA LEU A 93 -6.91 17.00 27.28
C LEU A 93 -7.00 16.04 26.09
N VAL A 94 -8.21 15.79 25.58
CA VAL A 94 -8.42 14.96 24.39
C VAL A 94 -7.76 15.60 23.15
N ASP A 95 -7.86 16.92 22.98
CA ASP A 95 -7.18 17.64 21.90
C ASP A 95 -5.66 17.55 22.04
N ALA A 96 -5.13 17.69 23.26
CA ALA A 96 -3.70 17.53 23.53
C ALA A 96 -3.23 16.10 23.24
N MET A 97 -4.01 15.08 23.61
CA MET A 97 -3.74 13.68 23.27
C MET A 97 -3.79 13.44 21.76
N THR A 98 -4.74 14.02 21.05
CA THR A 98 -4.86 13.92 19.59
C THR A 98 -3.67 14.58 18.89
N LYS A 99 -3.27 15.76 19.35
CA LYS A 99 -2.06 16.44 18.85
C LYS A 99 -0.80 15.65 19.13
N LEU A 100 -0.70 15.01 20.30
CA LEU A 100 0.40 14.13 20.64
C LEU A 100 0.43 12.90 19.71
N GLN A 101 -0.71 12.26 19.47
CA GLN A 101 -0.83 11.15 18.52
C GLN A 101 -0.37 11.56 17.12
N ASN A 102 -0.81 12.72 16.62
CA ASN A 102 -0.37 13.25 15.33
C ASN A 102 1.12 13.60 15.29
N SER A 103 1.69 14.09 16.40
CA SER A 103 3.13 14.33 16.51
C SER A 103 3.94 13.02 16.50
N ILE A 104 3.44 11.97 17.15
CA ILE A 104 4.06 10.64 17.14
C ILE A 104 3.97 10.06 15.73
N ALA A 105 2.82 10.17 15.07
CA ALA A 105 2.64 9.79 13.66
C ALA A 105 3.65 10.52 12.76
N ALA A 106 3.75 11.84 12.86
CA ALA A 106 4.74 12.61 12.11
C ALA A 106 6.19 12.16 12.38
N SER A 107 6.54 11.88 13.64
CA SER A 107 7.89 11.38 13.96
C SER A 107 8.16 9.98 13.41
N THR A 108 7.18 9.07 13.46
CA THR A 108 7.32 7.70 12.97
C THR A 108 7.43 7.70 11.46
N GLY A 109 6.68 8.56 10.75
CA GLY A 109 6.85 8.65 9.30
C GLY A 109 8.12 9.39 8.86
N MET A 110 8.78 10.19 9.70
CA MET A 110 10.15 10.65 9.42
C MET A 110 11.14 9.48 9.38
N SER A 111 10.98 8.49 10.27
CA SER A 111 11.75 7.23 10.21
C SER A 111 11.36 6.39 8.99
N ALA A 112 10.07 6.38 8.62
CA ALA A 112 9.59 5.69 7.43
C ALA A 112 10.11 6.31 6.12
N LEU A 113 10.28 7.64 6.06
CA LEU A 113 10.86 8.33 4.91
C LEU A 113 12.29 7.86 4.64
N ALA A 114 13.07 7.59 5.68
CA ALA A 114 14.41 7.01 5.55
C ALA A 114 14.41 5.54 5.09
N ALA A 115 13.25 4.89 5.08
CA ALA A 115 13.08 3.52 4.60
C ALA A 115 12.69 3.45 3.11
N VAL A 116 12.36 4.57 2.46
CA VAL A 116 12.07 4.59 1.02
C VAL A 116 13.30 4.11 0.24
N GLY A 117 13.08 3.18 -0.69
CA GLY A 117 14.11 2.48 -1.45
C GLY A 117 14.68 1.23 -0.76
N LYS A 118 14.43 1.03 0.54
CA LYS A 118 14.77 -0.21 1.25
C LYS A 118 13.74 -1.29 0.98
N LEU A 119 14.14 -2.55 1.15
CA LEU A 119 13.22 -3.67 1.13
C LEU A 119 12.48 -3.75 2.45
N ALA A 120 11.19 -4.02 2.40
CA ALA A 120 10.40 -4.34 3.58
C ALA A 120 9.64 -5.63 3.36
N THR A 121 9.46 -6.39 4.43
CA THR A 121 8.66 -7.62 4.45
C THR A 121 7.43 -7.38 5.30
N VAL A 122 6.25 -7.76 4.81
CA VAL A 122 5.00 -7.70 5.58
C VAL A 122 4.86 -8.90 6.53
N LYS A 123 4.02 -8.77 7.56
CA LYS A 123 3.74 -9.87 8.50
C LYS A 123 3.13 -11.09 7.83
N ASP A 124 2.21 -10.87 6.89
CA ASP A 124 1.54 -11.91 6.13
C ASP A 124 2.29 -12.21 4.83
N ASP A 125 3.50 -12.76 4.96
CA ASP A 125 4.39 -13.17 3.86
C ASP A 125 3.99 -14.53 3.23
N TYR A 126 2.70 -14.86 3.24
CA TYR A 126 2.13 -16.12 2.73
C TYR A 126 0.96 -15.89 1.77
N LEU A 127 0.76 -16.90 0.92
CA LEU A 127 -0.42 -17.07 0.07
C LEU A 127 -1.45 -17.91 0.83
N VAL A 128 -2.72 -17.52 0.72
CA VAL A 128 -3.84 -18.36 1.17
C VAL A 128 -4.38 -19.08 -0.06
N VAL A 129 -4.31 -20.40 -0.04
CA VAL A 129 -4.81 -21.28 -1.10
C VAL A 129 -6.15 -21.86 -0.67
N ALA A 130 -7.20 -21.57 -1.42
CA ALA A 130 -8.54 -22.10 -1.22
C ALA A 130 -8.87 -23.22 -2.23
N ASP A 131 -9.95 -23.97 -1.97
CA ASP A 131 -10.31 -25.15 -2.77
C ASP A 131 -10.87 -24.82 -4.16
N ASP A 132 -11.45 -23.64 -4.32
CA ASP A 132 -12.11 -23.12 -5.51
C ASP A 132 -11.17 -22.41 -6.50
N ASP A 133 -9.96 -22.08 -6.06
CA ASP A 133 -8.94 -21.43 -6.90
C ASP A 133 -8.14 -22.45 -7.71
N ILE A 134 -8.06 -22.20 -9.03
CA ILE A 134 -7.37 -23.09 -9.99
C ILE A 134 -5.96 -22.57 -10.33
N GLN A 135 -5.71 -21.26 -10.19
CA GLN A 135 -4.41 -20.65 -10.46
C GLN A 135 -4.15 -19.44 -9.57
N PHE A 136 -2.91 -19.32 -9.08
CA PHE A 136 -2.44 -18.22 -8.24
C PHE A 136 -1.38 -17.40 -8.96
N GLN A 137 -1.63 -16.10 -9.08
CA GLN A 137 -0.63 -15.14 -9.56
C GLN A 137 0.20 -14.65 -8.37
N ILE A 138 1.49 -14.96 -8.40
CA ILE A 138 2.41 -14.66 -7.31
C ILE A 138 3.34 -13.55 -7.78
N ASN A 139 3.16 -12.37 -7.21
CA ASN A 139 4.01 -11.22 -7.48
C ASN A 139 5.18 -11.20 -6.49
N MET A 140 6.40 -11.30 -6.99
CA MET A 140 7.63 -11.28 -6.18
C MET A 140 8.60 -10.22 -6.71
N TYR A 141 9.39 -9.64 -5.82
CA TYR A 141 10.44 -8.70 -6.21
C TYR A 141 11.81 -9.39 -6.24
N LEU A 142 12.52 -9.28 -7.35
CA LEU A 142 13.91 -9.71 -7.48
C LEU A 142 14.84 -8.49 -7.32
N PRO A 143 15.62 -8.38 -6.23
CA PRO A 143 16.33 -7.14 -5.90
C PRO A 143 17.59 -6.89 -6.74
N LYS A 144 18.15 -7.91 -7.37
CA LYS A 144 19.32 -7.81 -8.24
C LYS A 144 19.09 -8.50 -9.58
N GLU A 145 19.82 -8.08 -10.60
CA GLU A 145 19.83 -8.79 -11.89
C GLU A 145 20.39 -10.20 -11.68
N PRO A 146 19.69 -11.26 -12.14
CA PRO A 146 20.24 -12.61 -12.18
C PRO A 146 21.44 -12.69 -13.11
N GLN A 147 22.37 -13.59 -12.81
CA GLN A 147 23.55 -13.81 -13.64
C GLN A 147 23.13 -14.27 -15.04
N LYS A 148 23.44 -13.41 -16.02
CA LYS A 148 23.16 -13.63 -17.43
C LYS A 148 24.04 -14.71 -18.03
N GLY A 149 23.50 -15.31 -19.08
CA GLY A 149 24.17 -16.29 -19.90
C GLY A 149 24.38 -15.82 -21.34
N LYS A 150 25.24 -16.51 -22.08
CA LYS A 150 25.26 -16.50 -23.53
C LYS A 150 23.96 -17.11 -24.07
N LYS A 151 23.38 -16.41 -25.05
CA LYS A 151 22.30 -16.94 -25.88
C LYS A 151 22.88 -17.52 -27.16
N THR A 152 22.36 -18.67 -27.56
CA THR A 152 22.69 -19.31 -28.83
C THR A 152 21.42 -19.36 -29.65
N ASP A 153 21.41 -18.64 -30.77
CA ASP A 153 20.24 -18.56 -31.66
C ASP A 153 19.96 -19.92 -32.30
N ILE A 154 18.67 -20.25 -32.43
CA ILE A 154 18.18 -21.47 -33.07
C ILE A 154 17.55 -21.08 -34.39
N ASN A 155 17.83 -21.85 -35.45
CA ASN A 155 17.13 -21.69 -36.72
C ASN A 155 15.64 -22.09 -36.54
N ILE A 156 14.74 -21.17 -36.92
CA ILE A 156 13.29 -21.33 -36.81
C ILE A 156 12.60 -21.73 -38.12
N ASP A 157 13.34 -22.04 -39.19
CA ASP A 157 12.77 -22.40 -40.51
C ASP A 157 11.79 -23.60 -40.42
N ASP A 158 12.07 -24.54 -39.52
CA ASP A 158 11.25 -25.73 -39.27
C ASP A 158 10.17 -25.52 -38.20
N PHE A 159 10.08 -24.32 -37.61
CA PHE A 159 9.13 -24.03 -36.54
C PHE A 159 7.76 -23.67 -37.12
N LYS A 160 6.72 -24.09 -36.42
CA LYS A 160 5.32 -23.89 -36.79
C LYS A 160 4.54 -23.31 -35.62
N LEU A 161 3.67 -22.38 -35.96
CA LEU A 161 2.70 -21.78 -35.07
C LEU A 161 1.30 -22.03 -35.64
N GLU A 162 0.47 -22.76 -34.92
CA GLU A 162 -0.87 -23.16 -35.36
C GLU A 162 -1.91 -22.69 -34.33
N LYS A 163 -3.09 -22.26 -34.81
CA LYS A 163 -4.20 -21.90 -33.92
C LYS A 163 -4.89 -23.15 -33.41
N ASN A 164 -5.13 -23.21 -32.09
CA ASN A 164 -5.83 -24.32 -31.44
C ASN A 164 -7.09 -23.79 -30.73
N GLY A 165 -8.12 -23.46 -31.51
CA GLY A 165 -9.32 -22.80 -31.00
C GLY A 165 -9.24 -21.27 -31.09
N GLU A 166 -10.05 -20.57 -30.27
CA GLU A 166 -10.18 -19.11 -30.32
C GLU A 166 -9.07 -18.38 -29.55
N ASP A 167 -8.57 -19.00 -28.48
CA ASP A 167 -7.72 -18.38 -27.45
C ASP A 167 -6.39 -19.10 -27.22
N LYS A 168 -6.05 -20.11 -28.04
CA LYS A 168 -4.81 -20.89 -27.86
C LYS A 168 -3.99 -21.09 -29.12
N LEU A 169 -2.69 -21.31 -28.92
CA LEU A 169 -1.69 -21.60 -29.93
C LEU A 169 -0.97 -22.93 -29.63
N ASP A 170 -0.72 -23.68 -30.69
CA ASP A 170 0.22 -24.81 -30.69
C ASP A 170 1.52 -24.35 -31.34
N ILE A 171 2.66 -24.70 -30.72
CA ILE A 171 4.00 -24.36 -31.20
C ILE A 171 4.78 -25.66 -31.35
N SER A 172 5.43 -25.86 -32.49
CA SER A 172 6.29 -27.04 -32.69
C SER A 172 7.45 -26.74 -33.61
N GLY A 173 8.46 -27.59 -33.60
CA GLY A 173 9.61 -27.44 -34.50
C GLY A 173 10.67 -28.50 -34.24
N LYS A 174 11.74 -28.42 -35.02
CA LYS A 174 12.96 -29.23 -34.86
C LYS A 174 14.10 -28.36 -34.40
N VAL A 175 14.92 -28.88 -33.49
CA VAL A 175 16.08 -28.18 -32.94
C VAL A 175 17.34 -28.89 -33.42
N ASP A 176 18.38 -28.12 -33.72
CA ASP A 176 19.68 -28.69 -34.05
C ASP A 176 20.33 -29.29 -32.79
N SER A 177 20.75 -30.56 -32.89
CA SER A 177 21.44 -31.27 -31.83
C SER A 177 22.76 -30.63 -31.39
N GLU A 178 23.38 -29.82 -32.25
CA GLU A 178 24.59 -29.06 -31.88
C GLU A 178 24.27 -27.86 -30.97
N ILE A 179 23.01 -27.39 -30.97
CA ILE A 179 22.58 -26.25 -30.16
C ILE A 179 21.97 -26.73 -28.84
N ALA A 180 21.04 -27.69 -28.89
CA ALA A 180 20.36 -28.22 -27.71
C ALA A 180 20.23 -29.75 -27.73
N GLU A 181 20.53 -30.38 -26.60
CA GLU A 181 20.38 -31.81 -26.38
C GLU A 181 18.95 -32.13 -25.89
N PRO A 182 18.46 -33.37 -26.08
CA PRO A 182 17.20 -33.80 -25.51
C PRO A 182 17.14 -33.57 -23.99
N GLY A 183 15.99 -33.07 -23.52
CA GLY A 183 15.76 -32.67 -22.13
C GLY A 183 16.17 -31.23 -21.82
N GLU A 184 16.93 -30.55 -22.69
CA GLU A 184 17.25 -29.14 -22.49
C GLU A 184 16.07 -28.22 -22.83
N THR A 185 16.07 -27.04 -22.20
CA THR A 185 15.06 -26.01 -22.43
C THR A 185 15.52 -25.02 -23.50
N ILE A 186 14.63 -24.73 -24.44
CA ILE A 186 14.77 -23.65 -25.41
C ILE A 186 13.69 -22.59 -25.18
N TYR A 187 13.92 -21.40 -25.72
CA TYR A 187 13.06 -20.24 -25.59
C TYR A 187 12.59 -19.81 -26.97
N VAL A 188 11.27 -19.77 -27.18
CA VAL A 188 10.63 -19.36 -28.42
C VAL A 188 9.97 -18.01 -28.21
N LYS A 189 10.43 -16.99 -28.94
CA LYS A 189 9.89 -15.64 -28.86
C LYS A 189 8.78 -15.45 -29.89
N LEU A 190 7.61 -15.06 -29.42
CA LEU A 190 6.46 -14.66 -30.21
C LEU A 190 6.37 -13.13 -30.25
N VAL A 191 5.88 -12.60 -31.37
CA VAL A 191 5.58 -11.17 -31.53
C VAL A 191 4.29 -10.99 -32.32
N ASP A 192 3.49 -9.98 -31.98
CA ASP A 192 2.31 -9.57 -32.76
C ASP A 192 2.57 -8.32 -33.63
N ASP A 193 1.56 -7.90 -34.37
CA ASP A 193 1.61 -6.71 -35.25
C ASP A 193 1.68 -5.38 -34.48
N LYS A 194 1.38 -5.38 -33.18
CA LYS A 194 1.51 -4.23 -32.28
C LYS A 194 2.88 -4.17 -31.60
N GLY A 195 3.74 -5.15 -31.87
CA GLY A 195 5.06 -5.27 -31.25
C GLY A 195 5.00 -5.76 -29.80
N GLN A 196 3.89 -6.36 -29.37
CA GLN A 196 3.89 -7.09 -28.09
C GLN A 196 4.69 -8.36 -28.27
N GLU A 197 5.54 -8.65 -27.29
CA GLU A 197 6.44 -9.80 -27.31
C GLU A 197 6.12 -10.74 -26.14
N GLU A 198 6.24 -12.03 -26.40
CA GLU A 198 6.13 -13.09 -25.40
C GLU A 198 7.25 -14.10 -25.63
N THR A 199 7.79 -14.70 -24.57
CA THR A 199 8.76 -15.80 -24.69
C THR A 199 8.21 -17.03 -23.99
N VAL A 200 8.11 -18.14 -24.73
CA VAL A 200 7.59 -19.42 -24.25
C VAL A 200 8.73 -20.42 -24.11
N GLN A 201 8.68 -21.27 -23.09
CA GLN A 201 9.67 -22.33 -22.87
C GLN A 201 9.21 -23.64 -23.51
N ALA A 202 10.14 -24.36 -24.15
CA ALA A 202 9.91 -25.70 -24.64
C ALA A 202 11.05 -26.64 -24.23
N ILE A 203 10.74 -27.91 -24.01
CA ILE A 203 11.73 -28.96 -23.77
C ILE A 203 11.97 -29.69 -25.09
N VAL A 204 13.24 -29.90 -25.43
CA VAL A 204 13.64 -30.69 -26.60
C VAL A 204 13.42 -32.16 -26.31
N GLY A 205 12.66 -32.84 -27.16
CA GLY A 205 12.38 -34.28 -27.07
C GLY A 205 13.54 -35.14 -27.58
N GLU A 206 13.45 -36.45 -27.34
CA GLU A 206 14.46 -37.43 -27.77
C GLU A 206 14.68 -37.45 -29.30
N ASP A 207 13.67 -37.07 -30.08
CA ASP A 207 13.72 -37.00 -31.54
C ASP A 207 14.14 -35.63 -32.09
N GLN A 208 14.71 -34.76 -31.23
CA GLN A 208 15.10 -33.39 -31.54
C GLN A 208 13.92 -32.50 -31.98
N THR A 209 12.69 -32.86 -31.61
CA THR A 209 11.52 -32.00 -31.80
C THR A 209 11.06 -31.41 -30.48
N PHE A 210 10.28 -30.34 -30.54
CA PHE A 210 9.52 -29.88 -29.38
C PHE A 210 8.07 -29.63 -29.79
N LYS A 211 7.17 -29.71 -28.80
CA LYS A 211 5.75 -29.38 -28.99
C LYS A 211 5.16 -28.74 -27.74
N ILE A 212 4.52 -27.60 -27.91
CA ILE A 212 3.67 -26.93 -26.94
C ILE A 212 2.25 -26.98 -27.49
N VAL A 213 1.30 -27.46 -26.68
CA VAL A 213 -0.09 -27.63 -27.10
C VAL A 213 -1.00 -26.77 -26.24
N GLY A 214 -1.85 -25.97 -26.87
CA GLY A 214 -2.89 -25.20 -26.19
C GLY A 214 -2.37 -24.06 -25.32
N HIS A 215 -1.22 -23.46 -25.67
CA HIS A 215 -0.68 -22.29 -24.97
C HIS A 215 -1.64 -21.12 -25.09
N THR A 216 -1.92 -20.41 -23.99
CA THR A 216 -2.75 -19.20 -23.99
C THR A 216 -1.81 -17.99 -23.99
N PRO A 217 -1.49 -17.41 -25.15
CA PRO A 217 -0.49 -16.35 -25.24
C PRO A 217 -1.00 -15.03 -24.69
N SER A 218 -0.06 -14.16 -24.34
CA SER A 218 -0.34 -12.75 -24.02
C SER A 218 -0.32 -11.82 -25.24
N VAL A 219 0.26 -12.26 -26.37
CA VAL A 219 0.23 -11.56 -27.67
C VAL A 219 -1.11 -11.74 -28.42
N ASP A 220 -1.41 -10.85 -29.38
CA ASP A 220 -2.61 -11.00 -30.23
C ASP A 220 -2.53 -12.24 -31.14
N ILE A 221 -3.29 -13.29 -30.79
CA ILE A 221 -3.36 -14.57 -31.51
C ILE A 221 -3.63 -14.41 -33.01
N LYS A 222 -4.30 -13.34 -33.43
CA LYS A 222 -4.65 -13.16 -34.85
C LYS A 222 -3.43 -12.84 -35.70
N THR A 223 -2.44 -12.17 -35.12
CA THR A 223 -1.27 -11.62 -35.81
C THR A 223 0.06 -12.14 -35.26
N ALA A 224 0.01 -12.97 -34.21
CA ALA A 224 1.17 -13.62 -33.62
C ALA A 224 1.98 -14.42 -34.64
N LYS A 225 3.30 -14.28 -34.56
CA LYS A 225 4.29 -15.05 -35.31
C LYS A 225 5.48 -15.41 -34.42
N ILE A 226 6.23 -16.43 -34.82
CA ILE A 226 7.52 -16.74 -34.21
C ILE A 226 8.53 -15.72 -34.73
N ASP A 227 9.15 -14.97 -33.82
CA ASP A 227 10.15 -13.93 -34.10
C ASP A 227 11.56 -14.53 -34.13
N SER A 228 11.89 -15.31 -33.10
CA SER A 228 13.19 -15.94 -32.92
C SER A 228 13.10 -17.09 -31.92
N ALA A 229 14.12 -17.94 -31.89
CA ALA A 229 14.29 -18.94 -30.84
C ALA A 229 15.76 -19.01 -30.42
N TYR A 230 16.01 -19.39 -29.16
CA TYR A 230 17.37 -19.49 -28.65
C TYR A 230 17.46 -20.47 -27.47
N LYS A 231 18.67 -20.98 -27.24
CA LYS A 231 19.06 -21.63 -25.98
C LYS A 231 19.76 -20.60 -25.09
N SER A 232 19.44 -20.63 -23.79
CA SER A 232 20.09 -19.78 -22.79
C SER A 232 20.85 -20.62 -21.78
N ASP A 233 22.12 -20.27 -21.54
CA ASP A 233 22.93 -20.81 -20.47
C ASP A 233 22.87 -19.95 -19.18
N SER A 234 21.93 -18.99 -19.08
CA SER A 234 21.78 -18.17 -17.88
C SER A 234 21.52 -19.03 -16.64
N THR A 235 21.94 -18.54 -15.49
CA THR A 235 21.55 -19.16 -14.22
C THR A 235 20.04 -19.01 -14.03
N PRO A 236 19.33 -20.06 -13.61
CA PRO A 236 17.91 -19.97 -13.36
C PRO A 236 17.62 -19.25 -12.04
N VAL A 237 16.53 -18.49 -12.01
CA VAL A 237 15.86 -18.12 -10.77
C VAL A 237 14.99 -19.28 -10.35
N THR A 238 15.21 -19.80 -9.14
CA THR A 238 14.46 -20.93 -8.60
C THR A 238 13.44 -20.42 -7.61
N PHE A 239 12.17 -20.59 -7.93
CA PHE A 239 11.04 -20.34 -7.04
C PHE A 239 10.64 -21.65 -6.36
N THR A 240 10.58 -21.63 -5.04
CA THR A 240 10.14 -22.77 -4.25
C THR A 240 8.95 -22.36 -3.41
N ILE A 241 7.89 -23.16 -3.50
CA ILE A 241 6.67 -23.04 -2.72
C ILE A 241 6.75 -24.02 -1.56
N TYR A 242 6.50 -23.54 -0.36
CA TYR A 242 6.55 -24.30 0.89
C TYR A 242 5.17 -24.34 1.53
N ASN A 243 4.83 -25.45 2.17
CA ASN A 243 3.66 -25.54 3.03
C ASN A 243 3.90 -24.84 4.39
N GLU A 244 2.89 -24.84 5.27
CA GLU A 244 2.99 -24.26 6.61
C GLU A 244 3.99 -25.00 7.54
N ALA A 245 4.30 -26.27 7.26
CA ALA A 245 5.33 -27.02 7.98
C ALA A 245 6.76 -26.65 7.55
N GLY A 246 6.92 -25.92 6.44
CA GLY A 246 8.21 -25.54 5.86
C GLY A 246 8.78 -26.56 4.87
N ASP A 247 8.00 -27.56 4.46
CA ASP A 247 8.40 -28.53 3.45
C ASP A 247 8.21 -27.95 2.04
N PRO A 248 9.15 -28.17 1.11
CA PRO A 248 8.99 -27.78 -0.27
C PRO A 248 7.90 -28.64 -0.94
N VAL A 249 7.01 -27.97 -1.67
CA VAL A 249 5.85 -28.56 -2.34
C VAL A 249 6.00 -28.50 -3.87
N ARG A 250 6.49 -27.37 -4.37
CA ARG A 250 6.72 -27.14 -5.80
C ARG A 250 7.99 -26.34 -6.01
N THR A 251 8.78 -26.71 -6.99
CA THR A 251 9.95 -25.97 -7.45
C THR A 251 9.79 -25.61 -8.92
N MET A 252 10.00 -24.34 -9.24
CA MET A 252 9.94 -23.81 -10.61
C MET A 252 11.23 -23.05 -10.89
N SER A 253 11.92 -23.40 -11.97
CA SER A 253 13.17 -22.74 -12.38
C SER A 253 12.96 -22.00 -13.69
N VAL A 254 13.29 -20.71 -13.71
CA VAL A 254 13.08 -19.83 -14.87
C VAL A 254 14.39 -19.12 -15.19
N LYS A 255 14.89 -19.27 -16.42
CA LYS A 255 16.05 -18.53 -16.93
C LYS A 255 15.66 -17.21 -17.57
N ASP A 256 16.66 -16.38 -17.89
CA ASP A 256 16.51 -15.08 -18.54
C ASP A 256 15.56 -14.11 -17.83
N MET A 257 15.38 -14.29 -16.52
CA MET A 257 14.68 -13.31 -15.71
C MET A 257 15.55 -12.07 -15.51
N THR A 258 14.90 -10.93 -15.34
CA THR A 258 15.55 -9.66 -14.97
C THR A 258 15.23 -9.29 -13.52
N ALA A 259 15.86 -8.25 -12.99
CA ALA A 259 15.46 -7.71 -11.69
C ALA A 259 14.06 -7.10 -11.72
N GLY A 260 13.56 -6.73 -10.55
CA GLY A 260 12.29 -6.03 -10.36
C GLY A 260 11.11 -6.94 -10.04
N MET A 261 9.91 -6.39 -10.16
CA MET A 261 8.67 -7.14 -9.93
C MET A 261 8.49 -8.20 -11.02
N LYS A 262 8.24 -9.43 -10.59
CA LYS A 262 7.98 -10.60 -11.43
C LYS A 262 6.71 -11.27 -10.98
N GLN A 263 5.92 -11.69 -11.96
CA GLN A 263 4.75 -12.51 -11.74
C GLN A 263 5.10 -13.94 -12.16
N ILE A 264 4.83 -14.89 -11.28
CA ILE A 264 4.82 -16.33 -11.61
C ILE A 264 3.41 -16.85 -11.39
N VAL A 265 3.03 -17.91 -12.11
CA VAL A 265 1.74 -18.56 -11.96
C VAL A 265 1.96 -19.93 -11.37
N TRP A 266 1.19 -20.26 -10.33
CA TRP A 266 1.17 -21.59 -9.76
C TRP A 266 -0.24 -22.19 -9.88
N ASP A 267 -0.30 -23.42 -10.34
CA ASP A 267 -1.51 -24.19 -10.64
C ASP A 267 -2.00 -25.03 -9.44
N ARG A 268 -1.51 -24.74 -8.23
CA ARG A 268 -1.82 -25.48 -7.01
C ARG A 268 -1.42 -26.96 -7.07
N THR A 269 -0.44 -27.31 -7.89
CA THR A 269 0.10 -28.68 -7.92
C THR A 269 1.48 -28.78 -7.28
N ASP A 270 1.81 -29.96 -6.77
CA ASP A 270 3.17 -30.31 -6.34
C ASP A 270 4.08 -30.61 -7.55
N ASP A 271 5.36 -30.94 -7.32
CA ASP A 271 6.29 -31.31 -8.40
C ASP A 271 5.88 -32.58 -9.18
N SER A 272 4.96 -33.38 -8.65
CA SER A 272 4.38 -34.56 -9.32
C SER A 272 3.09 -34.25 -10.09
N GLY A 273 2.63 -33.00 -10.08
CA GLY A 273 1.39 -32.58 -10.71
C GLY A 273 0.12 -32.92 -9.92
N ASN A 274 0.24 -33.37 -8.68
CA ASN A 274 -0.93 -33.63 -7.83
C ASN A 274 -1.42 -32.32 -7.18
N PRO A 275 -2.73 -32.11 -7.05
CA PRO A 275 -3.27 -30.94 -6.37
C PRO A 275 -2.88 -30.94 -4.88
N VAL A 276 -2.59 -29.76 -4.35
CA VAL A 276 -2.19 -29.59 -2.94
C VAL A 276 -3.37 -29.12 -2.08
N PRO A 277 -3.40 -29.43 -0.77
CA PRO A 277 -4.49 -29.02 0.11
C PRO A 277 -4.70 -27.50 0.18
N SER A 278 -5.89 -27.07 0.59
CA SER A 278 -6.11 -25.67 0.99
C SER A 278 -5.26 -25.34 2.22
N GLY A 279 -4.69 -24.14 2.30
CA GLY A 279 -3.87 -23.74 3.44
C GLY A 279 -2.99 -22.53 3.17
N LYS A 280 -2.06 -22.26 4.10
CA LYS A 280 -1.04 -21.23 3.94
C LYS A 280 0.18 -21.79 3.23
N TYR A 281 0.69 -21.03 2.27
CA TYR A 281 1.87 -21.37 1.50
C TYR A 281 2.85 -20.20 1.44
N TYR A 282 4.13 -20.50 1.51
CA TYR A 282 5.21 -19.53 1.47
C TYR A 282 5.98 -19.66 0.18
N VAL A 283 6.39 -18.56 -0.42
CA VAL A 283 7.14 -18.59 -1.68
C VAL A 283 8.47 -17.89 -1.50
N ARG A 284 9.54 -18.57 -1.91
CA ARG A 284 10.89 -18.01 -1.92
C ARG A 284 11.48 -18.12 -3.30
N ALA A 285 12.30 -17.15 -3.68
CA ALA A 285 13.13 -17.20 -4.87
C ALA A 285 14.60 -17.24 -4.44
N SER A 286 15.42 -18.04 -5.12
CA SER A 286 16.87 -18.07 -4.94
C SER A 286 17.56 -18.12 -6.29
N TYR A 287 18.63 -17.33 -6.43
CA TYR A 287 19.41 -17.22 -7.66
C TYR A 287 20.80 -16.65 -7.41
N ILE A 288 21.67 -16.72 -8.42
CA ILE A 288 22.97 -16.05 -8.40
C ILE A 288 22.82 -14.70 -9.10
N GLY A 289 23.18 -13.61 -8.43
CA GLY A 289 23.18 -12.27 -9.02
C GLY A 289 24.34 -12.07 -9.99
N GLU A 290 24.30 -11.01 -10.81
CA GLU A 290 25.40 -10.66 -11.74
C GLU A 290 26.76 -10.50 -11.04
N ASP A 291 26.76 -10.18 -9.74
CA ASP A 291 27.97 -10.07 -8.90
C ASP A 291 28.49 -11.42 -8.36
N GLY A 292 27.85 -12.53 -8.73
CA GLY A 292 28.18 -13.88 -8.27
C GLY A 292 27.66 -14.22 -6.86
N THR A 293 26.92 -13.31 -6.21
CA THR A 293 26.37 -13.57 -4.87
C THR A 293 25.05 -14.32 -4.94
N THR A 294 24.78 -15.20 -3.99
CA THR A 294 23.44 -15.77 -3.82
C THR A 294 22.48 -14.70 -3.34
N VAL A 295 21.40 -14.53 -4.08
CA VAL A 295 20.30 -13.61 -3.77
C VAL A 295 19.08 -14.43 -3.41
N ASN A 296 18.47 -14.11 -2.28
CA ASN A 296 17.21 -14.71 -1.85
C ASN A 296 16.14 -13.63 -1.80
N SER A 297 14.92 -13.98 -2.23
CA SER A 297 13.74 -13.14 -2.10
C SER A 297 12.59 -13.97 -1.54
N THR A 298 11.66 -13.31 -0.85
CA THR A 298 10.49 -13.95 -0.24
C THR A 298 9.25 -13.21 -0.71
N TYR A 299 8.14 -13.93 -0.90
CA TYR A 299 6.85 -13.30 -1.16
C TYR A 299 6.50 -12.34 -0.01
N GLY A 300 5.86 -11.21 -0.31
CA GLY A 300 5.63 -10.16 0.68
C GLY A 300 6.84 -9.25 0.96
N ALA A 301 8.01 -9.53 0.39
CA ALA A 301 9.18 -8.65 0.45
C ALA A 301 9.25 -7.74 -0.80
N TYR A 302 9.07 -6.43 -0.60
CA TYR A 302 9.02 -5.44 -1.68
C TYR A 302 9.78 -4.16 -1.31
N PRO A 303 10.29 -3.41 -2.31
CA PRO A 303 10.87 -2.11 -2.04
C PRO A 303 9.78 -1.14 -1.56
N ILE A 304 10.10 -0.35 -0.53
CA ILE A 304 9.27 0.76 -0.10
C ILE A 304 9.38 1.86 -1.15
N THR A 305 8.27 2.20 -1.78
CA THR A 305 8.19 3.22 -2.82
C THR A 305 7.79 4.59 -2.26
N GLY A 306 7.22 4.64 -1.06
CA GLY A 306 6.81 5.90 -0.45
C GLY A 306 6.13 5.72 0.90
N VAL A 307 5.84 6.85 1.53
CA VAL A 307 5.12 6.93 2.80
C VAL A 307 4.06 8.03 2.66
N LYS A 308 2.85 7.77 3.14
CA LYS A 308 1.77 8.76 3.23
C LYS A 308 1.09 8.66 4.60
N PHE A 309 0.35 9.71 4.95
CA PHE A 309 -0.42 9.77 6.19
C PHE A 309 -1.89 10.02 5.88
N GLU A 310 -2.76 9.18 6.41
CA GLU A 310 -4.22 9.31 6.28
C GLU A 310 -4.83 9.08 7.66
N ASP A 311 -5.69 10.00 8.12
CA ASP A 311 -6.39 9.93 9.42
C ASP A 311 -5.49 9.67 10.65
N GLY A 312 -4.24 10.14 10.60
CA GLY A 312 -3.26 9.96 11.68
C GLY A 312 -2.52 8.61 11.64
N GLU A 313 -2.79 7.76 10.63
CA GLU A 313 -2.08 6.51 10.38
C GLU A 313 -0.99 6.69 9.31
N ALA A 314 0.18 6.08 9.55
CA ALA A 314 1.25 6.03 8.57
C ALA A 314 1.08 4.81 7.65
N LEU A 315 1.03 5.06 6.34
CA LEU A 315 0.90 4.05 5.30
C LEU A 315 2.18 3.99 4.45
N VAL A 316 2.60 2.79 4.10
CA VAL A 316 3.82 2.50 3.34
C VAL A 316 3.43 1.95 1.98
N GLY A 317 3.91 2.59 0.92
CA GLY A 317 3.71 2.12 -0.44
C GLY A 317 4.72 1.03 -0.75
N MET A 318 4.25 -0.16 -1.11
CA MET A 318 5.09 -1.30 -1.48
C MET A 318 4.29 -2.34 -2.28
N GLY A 319 4.94 -3.02 -3.23
CA GLY A 319 4.28 -4.07 -4.04
C GLY A 319 3.06 -3.58 -4.82
N GLY A 320 2.96 -2.28 -5.11
CA GLY A 320 1.80 -1.66 -5.78
C GLY A 320 0.61 -1.34 -4.86
N SER A 321 0.71 -1.63 -3.56
CA SER A 321 -0.33 -1.36 -2.56
C SER A 321 0.19 -0.45 -1.44
N TRP A 322 -0.73 0.10 -0.65
CA TRP A 322 -0.40 0.81 0.59
C TRP A 322 -0.73 -0.09 1.78
N VAL A 323 0.26 -0.38 2.62
CA VAL A 323 0.09 -1.18 3.84
C VAL A 323 0.31 -0.33 5.08
N LYS A 324 -0.27 -0.71 6.22
CA LYS A 324 -0.04 0.03 7.45
C LYS A 324 1.40 -0.16 7.91
N TRP A 325 2.00 0.89 8.49
CA TRP A 325 3.34 0.81 9.06
C TRP A 325 3.46 -0.32 10.10
N GLU A 326 2.40 -0.57 10.86
CA GLU A 326 2.35 -1.64 11.87
C GLU A 326 2.35 -3.06 11.28
N ASP A 327 2.01 -3.22 10.00
CA ASP A 327 2.01 -4.53 9.31
C ASP A 327 3.37 -4.87 8.69
N ILE A 328 4.31 -3.93 8.73
CA ILE A 328 5.70 -4.18 8.36
C ILE A 328 6.36 -5.03 9.46
N LYS A 329 6.89 -6.19 9.05
CA LYS A 329 7.62 -7.13 9.91
C LYS A 329 9.08 -6.74 10.04
N GLU A 330 9.73 -6.38 8.93
CA GLU A 330 11.15 -6.07 8.86
C GLU A 330 11.44 -5.09 7.72
N ILE A 331 12.46 -4.25 7.87
CA ILE A 331 13.01 -3.39 6.81
C ILE A 331 14.51 -3.68 6.69
N THR A 332 14.95 -4.08 5.51
CA THR A 332 16.34 -4.39 5.18
C THR A 332 16.86 -3.45 4.09
N GLY A 333 18.12 -3.03 4.22
CA GLY A 333 18.76 -2.12 3.26
C GLY A 333 20.27 -2.21 3.30
#